data_AF-Q8T3M5-F1
#
_entry.id   AF-Q8T3M5-F1
#
_cell.length_a   1.000
_cell.length_b   1.000
_cell.length_c   1.000
_cell.angle_alpha   90.00
_cell.angle_beta   90.00
_cell.angle_gamma   90.00
#
_symmetry.space_group_name_H-M   'P 1'
#
loop_
_entity.id
_entity.type
_entity.pdbx_description
1 polymer ?
#
loop_
_entity_poly.entity_id
_entity_poly.type
_entity_poly.pdbx_seq_one_letter_code
_entity_poly.pdbx_strand_id
1 'polypeptide(L)'
;MTDSKGVQGVTSRLTGVESIQLCSYRIQPCERLQTAAEYAEQTCARYRQKVRGLSGHGAQISASIDEPDRSCRVGCQDEFIKYRYYLVNGRNGHFPPGTRCSPVGKRYCVYGRCLEFGDDDLPLDKTHISLGQLRTRRKRSSTSNDLFNVTEIFIKPSHSDISSENIEFTQPIHVSADELSSKSR
;
A
#
# COMPACT_ATOMS: atom_id res chain seq x y z
N MET A 1 8.97 -17.83 7.12
CA MET A 1 9.52 -16.44 7.18
C MET A 1 10.42 -16.12 5.97
N THR A 2 10.27 -16.80 4.83
CA THR A 2 11.32 -16.89 3.79
C THR A 2 11.17 -15.99 2.58
N ASP A 3 10.11 -15.17 2.48
CA ASP A 3 9.71 -14.68 1.16
C ASP A 3 9.72 -13.16 0.98
N SER A 4 10.02 -12.37 2.02
CA SER A 4 10.14 -10.91 1.88
C SER A 4 11.38 -10.54 1.06
N LYS A 5 11.28 -9.46 0.29
CA LYS A 5 12.35 -8.94 -0.58
C LYS A 5 12.75 -7.53 -0.18
N GLY A 6 13.88 -7.05 -0.68
CA GLY A 6 14.17 -5.62 -0.70
C GLY A 6 13.62 -4.97 -1.97
N VAL A 7 13.55 -3.65 -2.00
CA VAL A 7 13.19 -2.86 -3.19
C VAL A 7 14.28 -1.82 -3.41
N GLN A 8 14.73 -1.68 -4.65
CA GLN A 8 15.73 -0.69 -5.07
C GLN A 8 15.22 0.12 -6.26
N GLY A 9 15.62 1.39 -6.36
CA GLY A 9 15.42 2.18 -7.58
C GLY A 9 16.44 1.78 -8.64
N VAL A 10 16.01 1.66 -9.90
CA VAL A 10 16.86 1.33 -11.03
C VAL A 10 16.56 2.27 -12.19
N THR A 11 17.58 2.57 -12.99
CA THR A 11 17.44 3.42 -14.18
C THR A 11 17.87 2.63 -15.41
N SER A 12 17.02 2.60 -16.43
CA SER A 12 17.35 1.96 -17.70
C SER A 12 18.48 2.72 -18.40
N ARG A 13 19.57 2.01 -18.73
CA ARG A 13 20.69 2.61 -19.47
C ARG A 13 20.34 3.00 -20.90
N LEU A 14 19.34 2.35 -21.48
CA LEU A 14 18.94 2.55 -22.89
C LEU A 14 17.94 3.69 -23.04
N THR A 15 17.00 3.80 -22.09
CA THR A 15 15.87 4.75 -22.20
C THR A 15 15.92 5.87 -21.16
N GLY A 16 16.79 5.77 -20.16
CA GLY A 16 16.84 6.70 -19.02
C GLY A 16 15.67 6.58 -18.05
N VAL A 17 14.72 5.66 -18.28
CA VAL A 17 13.52 5.50 -17.46
C VAL A 17 13.88 4.94 -16.08
N GLU A 18 13.40 5.60 -15.03
CA GLU A 18 13.48 5.11 -13.66
C GLU A 18 12.35 4.13 -13.35
N SER A 19 12.68 3.07 -12.63
CA SER A 19 11.75 2.05 -12.15
C SER A 19 12.20 1.55 -10.78
N ILE A 20 11.45 0.62 -10.21
CA ILE A 20 11.81 -0.11 -9.00
C ILE A 20 12.07 -1.57 -9.37
N GLN A 21 12.96 -2.22 -8.62
CA GLN A 21 13.26 -3.64 -8.80
C GLN A 21 13.33 -4.32 -7.44
N LEU A 22 12.93 -5.59 -7.38
CA LEU A 22 13.22 -6.40 -6.20
C LEU A 22 14.72 -6.64 -6.08
N CYS A 23 15.21 -6.61 -4.86
CA CYS A 23 16.58 -6.99 -4.54
C CYS A 23 16.60 -8.02 -3.41
N SER A 24 17.70 -8.76 -3.33
CA SER A 24 17.96 -9.70 -2.24
C SER A 24 19.23 -9.26 -1.53
N TYR A 25 19.24 -9.37 -0.20
CA TYR A 25 20.46 -9.20 0.58
C TYR A 25 21.49 -10.24 0.09
N ARG A 26 22.57 -9.78 -0.56
CA ARG A 26 23.70 -10.64 -0.95
C ARG A 26 24.98 -10.36 -0.18
N ILE A 27 25.10 -9.19 0.46
CA ILE A 27 26.39 -8.68 0.96
C ILE A 27 26.34 -8.36 2.47
N GLN A 28 25.30 -7.70 2.99
CA GLN A 28 25.19 -7.38 4.42
C GLN A 28 23.88 -7.86 5.06
N PRO A 29 23.93 -8.84 5.99
CA PRO A 29 22.73 -9.36 6.63
C PRO A 29 22.05 -8.27 7.44
N CYS A 30 20.71 -8.30 7.47
CA CYS A 30 19.95 -7.44 8.37
C CYS A 30 20.33 -7.79 9.82
N GLU A 31 20.64 -6.80 10.65
CA GLU A 31 20.95 -7.01 12.07
C GLU A 31 19.79 -7.70 12.80
N ARG A 32 18.56 -7.38 12.39
CA ARG A 32 17.34 -8.05 12.86
C ARG A 32 16.32 -8.14 11.72
N LEU A 33 15.83 -9.35 11.47
CA LEU A 33 14.66 -9.57 10.62
C LEU A 33 13.39 -9.35 11.45
N GLN A 34 12.43 -8.65 10.87
CA GLN A 34 11.12 -8.42 11.48
C GLN A 34 10.04 -9.03 10.58
N THR A 35 9.13 -9.80 11.16
CA THR A 35 7.97 -10.33 10.44
C THR A 35 6.91 -9.26 10.22
N ALA A 36 6.02 -9.46 9.23
CA ALA A 36 4.88 -8.56 9.03
C ALA A 36 3.99 -8.48 10.29
N ALA A 37 3.78 -9.60 10.98
CA ALA A 37 3.05 -9.63 12.25
C ALA A 37 3.74 -8.77 13.33
N GLU A 38 5.05 -8.95 13.53
CA GLU A 38 5.80 -8.12 14.49
C GLU A 38 5.78 -6.62 14.15
N TYR A 39 5.88 -6.28 12.86
CA TYR A 39 5.79 -4.89 12.41
C TYR A 39 4.41 -4.29 12.72
N ALA A 40 3.35 -5.06 12.47
CA ALA A 40 1.98 -4.64 12.73
C ALA A 40 1.74 -4.46 14.24
N GLU A 41 2.11 -5.44 15.07
CA GLU A 41 2.04 -5.36 16.54
C GLU A 41 2.76 -4.12 17.07
N GLN A 42 4.01 -3.90 16.65
CA GLN A 42 4.79 -2.75 17.10
C GLN A 42 4.17 -1.42 16.67
N THR A 43 3.62 -1.37 15.47
CA THR A 43 2.93 -0.17 14.95
C THR A 43 1.66 0.09 15.76
N CYS A 44 0.80 -0.90 15.94
CA CYS A 44 -0.46 -0.77 16.66
C CYS A 44 -0.26 -0.47 18.15
N ALA A 45 0.79 -1.02 18.79
CA ALA A 45 1.17 -0.66 20.15
C ALA A 45 1.49 0.84 20.30
N ARG A 46 2.17 1.45 19.30
CA ARG A 46 2.42 2.90 19.29
C ARG A 46 1.15 3.70 19.04
N TYR A 47 0.28 3.23 18.14
CA TYR A 47 -0.98 3.93 17.82
C TYR A 47 -1.96 3.92 18.98
N ARG A 48 -2.03 2.82 19.76
CA ARG A 48 -2.85 2.74 20.98
C ARG A 48 -2.55 3.87 21.98
N GLN A 49 -1.30 4.33 22.06
CA GLN A 49 -0.93 5.43 22.96
C GLN A 49 -1.58 6.76 22.54
N LYS A 50 -1.99 6.90 21.27
CA LYS A 50 -2.56 8.12 20.69
C LYS A 50 -4.06 8.01 20.40
N VAL A 51 -4.54 6.82 20.07
CA VAL A 51 -5.91 6.54 19.65
C VAL A 51 -6.57 5.60 20.65
N ARG A 52 -7.61 6.09 21.33
CA ARG A 52 -8.41 5.30 22.27
C ARG A 52 -9.20 4.21 21.53
N GLY A 53 -9.47 3.10 22.20
CA GLY A 53 -10.27 1.99 21.65
C GLY A 53 -9.49 1.03 20.74
N LEU A 54 -8.16 1.11 20.71
CA LEU A 54 -7.30 0.09 20.09
C LEU A 54 -6.70 -0.82 21.16
N SER A 55 -6.67 -2.13 20.90
CA SER A 55 -6.06 -3.11 21.82
C SER A 55 -4.54 -3.00 21.85
N GLY A 56 -3.95 -2.47 20.77
CA GLY A 56 -2.50 -2.45 20.53
C GLY A 56 -2.01 -3.63 19.70
N HIS A 57 -2.87 -4.61 19.43
CA HIS A 57 -2.54 -5.74 18.55
C HIS A 57 -2.73 -5.38 17.08
N GLY A 58 -1.88 -5.97 16.23
CA GLY A 58 -1.78 -5.60 14.83
C GLY A 58 -1.64 -6.81 13.92
N ALA A 59 -2.24 -6.72 12.74
CA ALA A 59 -2.17 -7.76 11.74
C ALA A 59 -1.98 -7.19 10.33
N GLN A 60 -1.41 -8.03 9.45
CA GLN A 60 -1.53 -7.86 8.02
C GLN A 60 -2.88 -8.40 7.58
N ILE A 61 -3.71 -7.56 6.97
CA ILE A 61 -5.04 -7.97 6.52
C ILE A 61 -4.94 -8.62 5.14
N SER A 62 -5.69 -9.67 4.87
CA SER A 62 -5.71 -10.27 3.54
C SER A 62 -6.25 -9.29 2.50
N ALA A 63 -5.71 -9.36 1.29
CA ALA A 63 -6.29 -8.69 0.13
C ALA A 63 -7.73 -9.17 -0.11
N SER A 64 -8.61 -8.26 -0.53
CA SER A 64 -9.93 -8.60 -1.04
C SER A 64 -10.03 -8.26 -2.53
N ILE A 65 -11.13 -8.70 -3.18
CA ILE A 65 -11.38 -8.38 -4.60
C ILE A 65 -11.52 -6.87 -4.79
N ASP A 66 -12.19 -6.19 -3.86
CA ASP A 66 -12.45 -4.75 -3.93
C ASP A 66 -11.26 -3.92 -3.42
N GLU A 67 -10.46 -4.46 -2.49
CA GLU A 67 -9.32 -3.79 -1.87
C GLU A 67 -8.05 -4.67 -1.91
N PRO A 68 -7.43 -4.86 -3.08
CA PRO A 68 -6.25 -5.71 -3.22
C PRO A 68 -5.03 -5.16 -2.48
N ASP A 69 -4.94 -3.83 -2.31
CA ASP A 69 -3.85 -3.15 -1.62
C ASP A 69 -3.95 -3.20 -0.09
N ARG A 70 -5.07 -3.70 0.46
CA ARG A 70 -5.29 -3.73 1.90
C ARG A 70 -4.25 -4.57 2.64
N SER A 71 -3.67 -5.56 1.97
CA SER A 71 -2.54 -6.35 2.51
C SER A 71 -1.24 -5.59 2.66
N CYS A 72 -1.15 -4.37 2.12
CA CYS A 72 -0.04 -3.46 2.34
C CYS A 72 -0.31 -2.38 3.38
N ARG A 73 -1.46 -2.47 4.07
CA ARG A 73 -1.83 -1.59 5.17
C ARG A 73 -1.88 -2.36 6.49
N VAL A 74 -1.42 -1.71 7.55
CA VAL A 74 -1.46 -2.27 8.90
C VAL A 74 -2.89 -2.16 9.44
N GLY A 75 -3.44 -3.30 9.86
CA GLY A 75 -4.71 -3.34 10.58
C GLY A 75 -4.48 -3.40 12.09
N CYS A 76 -5.02 -2.46 12.85
CA CYS A 76 -4.99 -2.47 14.31
C CYS A 76 -6.31 -2.94 14.88
N GLN A 77 -6.25 -3.88 15.82
CA GLN A 77 -7.43 -4.49 16.41
C GLN A 77 -8.13 -3.53 17.39
N ASP A 78 -9.47 -3.52 17.33
CA ASP A 78 -10.32 -2.85 18.32
C ASP A 78 -10.11 -3.44 19.73
N GLU A 79 -10.18 -2.60 20.76
CA GLU A 79 -9.99 -3.00 22.16
C GLU A 79 -11.14 -3.87 22.69
N PHE A 80 -12.37 -3.62 22.24
CA PHE A 80 -13.58 -4.24 22.77
C PHE A 80 -14.15 -5.29 21.82
N ILE A 81 -14.01 -5.08 20.51
CA ILE A 81 -14.56 -5.97 19.47
C ILE A 81 -13.45 -6.85 18.90
N LYS A 82 -13.42 -8.11 19.35
CA LYS A 82 -12.48 -9.09 18.80
C LYS A 82 -12.66 -9.25 17.29
N TYR A 83 -11.56 -9.48 16.58
CA TYR A 83 -11.51 -9.65 15.11
C TYR A 83 -11.91 -8.42 14.28
N ARG A 84 -12.25 -7.28 14.89
CA ARG A 84 -12.41 -6.02 14.17
C ARG A 84 -11.08 -5.30 14.05
N TYR A 85 -10.66 -5.03 12.82
CA TYR A 85 -9.42 -4.31 12.54
C TYR A 85 -9.69 -2.98 11.84
N TYR A 86 -9.09 -1.92 12.35
CA TYR A 86 -9.05 -0.62 11.71
C TYR A 86 -7.77 -0.45 10.92
N LEU A 87 -7.87 -0.05 9.67
CA LEU A 87 -6.69 0.26 8.87
C LEU A 87 -6.09 1.58 9.33
N VAL A 88 -4.78 1.57 9.56
CA VAL A 88 -4.04 2.76 9.95
C VAL A 88 -3.90 3.67 8.73
N ASN A 89 -4.27 4.94 8.89
CA ASN A 89 -4.16 5.94 7.85
C ASN A 89 -2.78 6.61 7.84
N GLY A 90 -2.43 7.19 6.68
CA GLY A 90 -1.20 7.96 6.50
C GLY A 90 0.05 7.11 6.26
N ARG A 91 1.19 7.79 6.10
CA ARG A 91 2.46 7.18 5.64
C ARG A 91 3.00 6.11 6.59
N ASN A 92 2.64 6.18 7.86
CA ASN A 92 3.08 5.26 8.92
C ASN A 92 2.14 4.05 9.09
N GLY A 93 1.08 3.96 8.28
CA GLY A 93 0.13 2.85 8.30
C GLY A 93 0.40 1.76 7.26
N HIS A 94 1.52 1.84 6.55
CA HIS A 94 1.86 0.91 5.47
C HIS A 94 2.96 -0.07 5.89
N PHE A 95 2.91 -1.28 5.35
CA PHE A 95 4.02 -2.21 5.50
C PHE A 95 5.27 -1.71 4.76
N PRO A 96 6.48 -2.02 5.27
CA PRO A 96 7.72 -1.67 4.62
C PRO A 96 7.79 -2.21 3.18
N PRO A 97 8.45 -1.48 2.25
CA PRO A 97 8.66 -1.97 0.90
C PRO A 97 9.29 -3.37 0.88
N GLY A 98 8.77 -4.25 0.03
CA GLY A 98 9.24 -5.62 -0.10
C GLY A 98 8.62 -6.62 0.88
N THR A 99 7.68 -6.18 1.74
CA THR A 99 6.80 -7.08 2.50
C THR A 99 5.92 -7.88 1.55
N ARG A 100 5.86 -9.21 1.67
CA ARG A 100 4.98 -10.04 0.83
C ARG A 100 3.52 -9.72 1.12
N CYS A 101 2.71 -9.50 0.07
CA CYS A 101 1.32 -9.05 0.20
C CYS A 101 0.28 -10.01 -0.41
N SER A 102 0.73 -11.09 -1.07
CA SER A 102 -0.12 -12.17 -1.53
C SER A 102 0.58 -13.52 -1.36
N PRO A 103 -0.17 -14.59 -0.99
CA PRO A 103 0.36 -15.95 -1.04
C PRO A 103 0.60 -16.41 -2.48
N VAL A 104 -0.07 -15.80 -3.47
CA VAL A 104 0.01 -16.19 -4.89
C VAL A 104 0.86 -15.18 -5.68
N GLY A 105 1.81 -15.71 -6.46
CA GLY A 105 2.71 -14.93 -7.31
C GLY A 105 3.77 -14.14 -6.54
N LYS A 106 4.60 -13.41 -7.28
CA LYS A 106 5.64 -12.51 -6.75
C LYS A 106 5.02 -11.14 -6.45
N ARG A 107 4.26 -11.03 -5.37
CA ARG A 107 3.59 -9.77 -4.99
C ARG A 107 4.13 -9.18 -3.69
N TYR A 108 4.52 -7.92 -3.75
CA TYR A 108 5.20 -7.21 -2.67
C TYR A 108 4.66 -5.79 -2.47
N CYS A 109 4.69 -5.34 -1.22
CA CYS A 109 4.29 -4.00 -0.86
C CYS A 109 5.28 -2.97 -1.35
N VAL A 110 4.77 -1.88 -1.91
CA VAL A 110 5.52 -0.68 -2.25
C VAL A 110 4.66 0.52 -1.87
N TYR A 111 5.08 1.25 -0.83
CA TYR A 111 4.39 2.45 -0.34
C TYR A 111 2.87 2.30 -0.14
N GLY A 112 2.43 1.14 0.37
CA GLY A 112 1.02 0.87 0.65
C GLY A 112 0.23 0.25 -0.51
N ARG A 113 0.88 -0.08 -1.64
CA ARG A 113 0.27 -0.84 -2.75
C ARG A 113 0.88 -2.23 -2.90
N CYS A 114 0.07 -3.21 -3.27
CA CYS A 114 0.50 -4.59 -3.52
C CYS A 114 0.80 -4.79 -5.01
N LEU A 115 2.08 -4.70 -5.36
CA LEU A 115 2.53 -4.81 -6.75
C LEU A 115 3.01 -6.22 -7.06
N GLU A 116 2.70 -6.71 -8.24
CA GLU A 116 3.22 -7.93 -8.84
C GLU A 116 4.49 -7.64 -9.62
N PHE A 117 5.44 -8.56 -9.51
CA PHE A 117 6.74 -8.45 -10.13
C PHE A 117 6.95 -9.62 -11.09
N GLY A 118 7.57 -9.32 -12.23
CA GLY A 118 7.94 -10.29 -13.24
C GLY A 118 9.11 -11.16 -12.81
N ASP A 119 9.55 -12.02 -13.72
CA ASP A 119 10.76 -12.83 -13.52
C ASP A 119 12.07 -12.02 -13.64
N ASP A 120 11.99 -10.83 -14.23
CA ASP A 120 13.02 -9.82 -14.26
C ASP A 120 13.09 -8.95 -12.99
N ASP A 121 12.28 -9.31 -11.98
CA ASP A 121 12.14 -8.59 -10.71
C ASP A 121 11.66 -7.13 -10.86
N LEU A 122 11.13 -6.75 -12.03
CA LEU A 122 10.51 -5.44 -12.28
C LEU A 122 8.99 -5.51 -12.05
N PRO A 123 8.35 -4.40 -11.62
CA PRO A 123 6.92 -4.36 -11.43
C PRO A 123 6.21 -4.58 -12.77
N LEU A 124 5.22 -5.46 -12.77
CA LEU A 124 4.31 -5.60 -13.90
C LEU A 124 3.34 -4.41 -13.88
N ASP A 125 3.27 -3.70 -15.00
CA ASP A 125 2.45 -2.50 -15.24
C ASP A 125 0.92 -2.72 -15.06
N LYS A 126 0.49 -3.94 -14.74
CA LYS A 126 -0.91 -4.39 -14.64
C LYS A 126 -1.37 -4.65 -13.21
N THR A 127 -0.84 -3.94 -12.24
CA THR A 127 -1.20 -4.16 -10.83
C THR A 127 -2.33 -3.21 -10.44
N HIS A 128 -3.54 -3.62 -10.84
CA HIS A 128 -4.84 -3.07 -10.45
C HIS A 128 -4.89 -1.53 -10.33
N ILE A 129 -4.59 -0.83 -11.43
CA ILE A 129 -5.25 0.44 -11.67
C ILE A 129 -6.73 0.10 -11.85
N SER A 130 -7.59 0.56 -10.95
CA SER A 130 -9.04 0.52 -11.15
C SER A 130 -9.38 1.19 -12.48
N LEU A 131 -9.56 0.38 -13.52
CA LEU A 131 -10.14 0.76 -14.82
C LEU A 131 -11.63 1.16 -14.69
N GLY A 132 -12.12 1.38 -13.48
CA GLY A 132 -13.42 1.97 -13.17
C GLY A 132 -13.55 3.46 -13.50
N GLN A 133 -12.48 4.12 -13.99
CA GLN A 133 -12.57 5.47 -14.57
C GLN A 133 -12.56 5.48 -16.11
N LEU A 134 -12.49 4.31 -16.76
CA LEU A 134 -12.59 4.16 -18.21
C LEU A 134 -13.78 3.25 -18.57
N ARG A 135 -15.01 3.75 -18.35
CA ARG A 135 -16.24 3.52 -19.15
C ARG A 135 -17.49 3.75 -18.30
N THR A 136 -17.94 4.99 -18.19
CA THR A 136 -19.38 5.37 -18.25
C THR A 136 -19.54 6.89 -18.15
N ARG A 137 -19.19 7.62 -19.22
CA ARG A 137 -19.99 8.78 -19.66
C ARG A 137 -19.71 9.22 -21.10
N ARG A 138 -19.82 8.30 -22.06
CA ARG A 138 -20.22 8.70 -23.43
C ARG A 138 -21.74 8.80 -23.50
N LYS A 139 -22.24 10.00 -23.18
CA LYS A 139 -23.28 10.72 -23.93
C LYS A 139 -23.47 12.12 -23.34
N ARG A 140 -22.70 13.08 -23.86
CA ARG A 140 -23.25 14.29 -24.50
C ARG A 140 -22.14 14.99 -25.28
N SER A 141 -22.54 15.43 -26.46
CA SER A 141 -21.79 16.04 -27.56
C SER A 141 -21.03 17.32 -27.18
N SER A 142 -19.79 17.46 -27.66
CA SER A 142 -19.36 18.57 -28.54
C SER A 142 -17.87 18.48 -28.90
N THR A 143 -17.61 18.75 -30.18
CA THR A 143 -16.36 19.07 -30.90
C THR A 143 -15.18 19.63 -30.10
N SER A 144 -13.97 19.12 -30.32
CA SER A 144 -12.91 19.70 -31.19
C SER A 144 -11.55 19.06 -30.89
N ASN A 145 -10.71 18.96 -31.92
CA ASN A 145 -9.39 18.31 -31.95
C ASN A 145 -8.45 18.80 -30.83
N ASP A 146 -7.61 17.90 -30.31
CA ASP A 146 -6.19 18.18 -30.12
C ASP A 146 -5.39 16.89 -29.88
N LEU A 147 -4.37 16.68 -30.73
CA LEU A 147 -3.29 15.70 -30.57
C LEU A 147 -2.30 16.25 -29.54
N PHE A 148 -2.03 15.53 -28.46
CA PHE A 148 -0.82 15.76 -27.66
C PHE A 148 -0.12 14.44 -27.30
N ASN A 149 1.15 14.38 -27.71
CA ASN A 149 2.10 13.31 -27.46
C ASN A 149 2.49 13.31 -25.97
N VAL A 150 2.29 12.20 -25.26
CA VAL A 150 2.65 12.08 -23.84
C VAL A 150 4.10 11.61 -23.72
N THR A 151 5.00 12.58 -23.82
CA THR A 151 6.36 12.52 -23.26
C THR A 151 6.52 13.76 -22.40
N GLU A 152 7.12 13.59 -21.22
CA GLU A 152 7.22 14.54 -20.10
C GLU A 152 6.02 14.53 -19.13
N ILE A 153 6.26 14.07 -17.91
CA ILE A 153 6.29 14.90 -16.70
C ILE A 153 6.80 14.00 -15.56
N PHE A 154 8.08 14.17 -15.23
CA PHE A 154 8.59 13.96 -13.87
C PHE A 154 9.33 15.24 -13.47
N ILE A 155 9.08 15.66 -12.22
CA ILE A 155 9.81 16.65 -11.41
C ILE A 155 9.54 18.15 -11.71
N LYS A 156 8.72 18.75 -10.86
CA LYS A 156 9.08 20.06 -10.26
C LYS A 156 9.10 19.94 -8.73
N PRO A 157 10.09 20.57 -8.06
CA PRO A 157 10.26 20.53 -6.62
C PRO A 157 9.41 21.62 -5.95
N SER A 158 8.63 21.26 -4.93
CA SER A 158 8.09 22.25 -3.99
C SER A 158 8.89 22.17 -2.69
N HIS A 159 9.67 23.23 -2.47
CA HIS A 159 10.39 23.53 -1.25
C HIS A 159 9.44 23.54 -0.03
N SER A 160 10.06 23.22 1.10
CA SER A 160 9.59 23.30 2.48
C SER A 160 8.66 24.47 2.82
N ASP A 161 7.55 24.16 3.50
CA ASP A 161 7.14 24.89 4.70
C ASP A 161 6.89 23.87 5.82
N ILE A 162 7.76 23.92 6.83
CA ILE A 162 7.50 23.38 8.16
C ILE A 162 6.61 24.43 8.83
N SER A 163 5.31 24.17 8.89
CA SER A 163 4.45 24.69 9.93
C SER A 163 3.92 23.51 10.73
N SER A 164 4.02 23.61 12.05
CA SER A 164 3.47 22.68 13.01
C SER A 164 1.94 22.65 12.88
N GLU A 165 1.41 21.87 11.96
CA GLU A 165 -0.03 21.69 11.82
C GLU A 165 -0.48 20.47 12.61
N ASN A 166 -1.32 20.78 13.61
CA ASN A 166 -1.98 19.84 14.49
C ASN A 166 -2.62 18.70 13.68
N ILE A 167 -2.31 17.47 14.07
CA ILE A 167 -2.96 16.28 13.50
C ILE A 167 -4.43 16.35 13.89
N GLU A 168 -5.27 16.77 12.94
CA GLU A 168 -6.72 16.80 13.12
C GLU A 168 -7.28 15.37 12.98
N PHE A 169 -7.72 14.82 14.11
CA PHE A 169 -8.35 13.50 14.22
C PHE A 169 -9.84 13.52 13.80
N THR A 170 -10.20 14.24 12.74
CA THR A 170 -11.58 14.37 12.29
C THR A 170 -11.91 13.61 11.01
N GLN A 171 -10.94 12.91 10.40
CA GLN A 171 -11.26 12.02 9.29
C GLN A 171 -11.80 10.68 9.81
N PRO A 172 -13.07 10.33 9.52
CA PRO A 172 -13.64 9.08 9.97
C PRO A 172 -12.88 7.91 9.36
N ILE A 173 -12.57 6.92 10.21
CA ILE A 173 -12.05 5.63 9.78
C ILE A 173 -13.09 5.01 8.84
N HIS A 174 -12.78 4.89 7.56
CA HIS A 174 -13.68 4.25 6.61
C HIS A 174 -13.80 2.77 6.97
N VAL A 175 -14.96 2.40 7.50
CA VAL A 175 -15.33 1.02 7.81
C VAL A 175 -16.00 0.47 6.56
N SER A 176 -15.34 -0.45 5.85
CA SER A 176 -16.07 -1.28 4.89
C SER A 176 -16.93 -2.27 5.68
N ALA A 177 -18.25 -2.23 5.47
CA ALA A 177 -19.25 -2.99 6.23
C ALA A 177 -19.46 -4.42 5.69
N ASP A 178 -18.65 -4.88 4.74
CA ASP A 178 -18.96 -6.08 3.96
C ASP A 178 -18.47 -7.43 4.52
N GLU A 179 -18.03 -7.50 5.79
CA GLU A 179 -17.73 -8.79 6.47
C GLU A 179 -18.80 -9.20 7.50
N LEU A 180 -20.06 -8.78 7.31
CA LEU A 180 -21.22 -9.29 8.06
C LEU A 180 -22.30 -9.86 7.14
N SER A 181 -21.91 -10.67 6.16
CA SER A 181 -22.86 -11.58 5.52
C SER A 181 -22.15 -12.80 4.92
N SER A 182 -21.90 -13.80 5.76
CA SER A 182 -21.98 -15.19 5.32
C SER A 182 -22.76 -15.96 6.37
N LYS A 183 -23.98 -16.30 5.97
CA LYS A 183 -25.08 -16.82 6.77
C LYS A 183 -24.68 -18.10 7.50
N SER A 184 -25.07 -18.14 8.78
CA SER A 184 -25.41 -19.35 9.49
C SER A 184 -26.38 -20.19 8.65
N ARG A 185 -25.99 -21.43 8.39
CA ARG A 185 -26.86 -22.60 8.29
C ARG A 185 -26.14 -23.76 8.95
#